data_AF-A0A3N5GFG5-F1
#
_entry.id   AF-A0A3N5GFG5-F1
#
_cell.length_a   1.000
_cell.length_b   1.000
_cell.length_c   1.000
_cell.angle_alpha   90.00
_cell.angle_beta   90.00
_cell.angle_gamma   90.00
#
_symmetry.space_group_name_H-M   'P 1'
#
loop_
_entity.id
_entity.type
_entity.pdbx_description
1 polymer ?
#
loop_
_entity_poly.entity_id
_entity_poly.type
_entity_poly.pdbx_seq_one_letter_code
_entity_poly.pdbx_strand_id
1 'polypeptide(L)'
;MNGLVALVGSGEYLPVMNDTDRYLLSQSGANGRTPRVVCLPTAAGQEGETSWGRWMRMGEAHFKGLGAEVRSLPIIDRAAADDPQYVDILEHADLIYFSGGNPFYLFETLNGSRAWEAAQ
;
A
#
# COMPACT_ATOMS: atom_id res chain seq x y z
N MET A 1 0.07 -9.43 -17.76
CA MET A 1 1.43 -8.85 -17.73
C MET A 1 1.76 -8.62 -16.27
N ASN A 2 2.97 -8.94 -15.84
CA ASN A 2 3.37 -8.71 -14.45
C ASN A 2 3.63 -7.20 -14.27
N GLY A 3 3.17 -6.64 -13.15
CA GLY A 3 3.42 -5.25 -12.78
C GLY A 3 4.89 -5.00 -12.39
N LEU A 4 5.27 -3.73 -12.26
CA LEU A 4 6.58 -3.36 -11.71
C LEU A 4 6.60 -3.64 -10.19
N VAL A 5 7.75 -4.10 -9.71
CA VAL A 5 8.05 -4.22 -8.28
C VAL A 5 9.16 -3.25 -7.94
N ALA A 6 8.91 -2.36 -6.96
CA ALA A 6 9.91 -1.45 -6.43
C ALA A 6 10.35 -1.91 -5.04
N LEU A 7 11.66 -1.98 -4.82
CA LEU A 7 12.26 -2.23 -3.52
C LEU A 7 12.87 -0.92 -3.02
N VAL A 8 12.23 -0.29 -2.04
CA VAL A 8 12.62 1.01 -1.51
C VAL A 8 13.27 0.83 -0.13
N GLY A 9 14.47 1.36 0.05
CA GLY A 9 15.20 1.22 1.32
C GLY A 9 14.64 2.08 2.46
N SER A 10 14.17 3.29 2.15
CA SER A 10 13.59 4.23 3.11
C SER A 10 12.97 5.44 2.42
N GLY A 11 12.16 6.21 3.15
CA GLY A 11 11.69 7.53 2.72
C GLY A 11 10.30 7.51 2.11
N GLU A 12 9.55 6.46 2.39
CA GLU A 12 8.18 6.32 1.93
C GLU A 12 7.35 7.57 2.26
N TYR A 13 6.57 8.00 1.28
CA TYR A 13 5.67 9.15 1.38
C TYR A 13 6.36 10.51 1.62
N LEU A 14 7.68 10.58 1.49
CA LEU A 14 8.43 11.84 1.58
C LEU A 14 8.72 12.42 0.19
N PRO A 15 8.98 13.74 0.08
CA PRO A 15 9.23 14.39 -1.21
C PRO A 15 10.38 13.78 -2.02
N VAL A 16 11.37 13.16 -1.36
CA VAL A 16 12.48 12.46 -2.03
C VAL A 16 12.01 11.29 -2.90
N MET A 17 10.83 10.72 -2.61
CA MET A 17 10.24 9.62 -3.38
C MET A 17 9.31 10.09 -4.50
N ASN A 18 9.03 11.39 -4.64
CA ASN A 18 8.05 11.90 -5.62
C ASN A 18 8.34 11.43 -7.04
N ASP A 19 9.60 11.47 -7.49
CA ASP A 19 9.93 11.13 -8.87
C ASP A 19 9.86 9.60 -9.10
N THR A 20 10.30 8.81 -8.13
CA THR A 20 10.15 7.35 -8.15
C THR A 20 8.69 6.94 -8.19
N ASP A 21 7.86 7.51 -7.31
CA ASP A 21 6.46 7.13 -7.20
C ASP A 21 5.64 7.63 -8.40
N ARG A 22 5.95 8.81 -8.96
CA ARG A 22 5.39 9.24 -10.26
C ARG A 22 5.75 8.27 -11.37
N TYR A 23 6.97 7.78 -11.39
CA TYR A 23 7.38 6.80 -12.39
C TYR A 23 6.55 5.52 -12.25
N LEU A 24 6.39 4.98 -11.03
CA LEU A 24 5.56 3.80 -10.79
C LEU A 24 4.10 4.00 -11.21
N LEU A 25 3.51 5.15 -10.87
CA LEU A 25 2.15 5.50 -11.30
C LEU A 25 2.03 5.62 -12.83
N SER A 26 3.05 6.12 -13.52
CA SER A 26 3.04 6.21 -14.98
C SER A 26 3.06 4.83 -15.66
N GLN A 27 3.57 3.81 -14.95
CA GLN A 27 3.73 2.45 -15.43
C GLN A 27 2.66 1.48 -14.91
N SER A 28 1.72 1.96 -14.07
CA SER A 28 0.71 1.13 -13.38
C SER A 28 -0.38 0.54 -14.29
N GLY A 29 -0.37 0.87 -15.58
CA GLY A 29 -1.38 0.42 -16.53
C GLY A 29 -2.72 1.17 -16.40
N ALA A 30 -2.74 2.31 -15.71
CA ALA A 30 -3.92 3.16 -15.57
C ALA A 30 -4.45 3.67 -16.93
N ASN A 31 -3.63 3.75 -17.98
CA ASN A 31 -4.03 3.99 -19.38
C ASN A 31 -5.02 5.17 -19.55
N GLY A 32 -4.67 6.35 -19.02
CA GLY A 32 -5.50 7.56 -19.11
C GLY A 32 -6.58 7.69 -18.04
N ARG A 33 -6.75 6.68 -17.19
CA ARG A 33 -7.50 6.75 -15.93
C ARG A 33 -6.64 7.38 -14.83
N THR A 34 -7.27 7.92 -13.80
CA THR A 34 -6.58 8.24 -12.55
C THR A 34 -6.09 6.95 -11.88
N PRO A 35 -4.79 6.79 -11.59
CA PRO A 35 -4.29 5.58 -10.92
C PRO A 35 -4.89 5.42 -9.53
N ARG A 36 -5.19 4.18 -9.16
CA ARG A 36 -5.70 3.78 -7.83
C ARG A 36 -4.57 3.20 -7.00
N VAL A 37 -4.30 3.82 -5.86
CA VAL A 37 -3.26 3.40 -4.93
C VAL A 37 -3.87 2.88 -3.64
N VAL A 38 -3.39 1.73 -3.19
CA VAL A 38 -3.72 1.18 -1.86
C VAL A 38 -2.50 1.19 -0.98
N CYS A 39 -2.59 1.86 0.17
CA CYS A 39 -1.52 1.92 1.17
C CYS A 39 -1.84 0.98 2.34
N LEU A 40 -0.90 0.10 2.69
CA LEU A 40 -1.03 -0.90 3.74
C LEU A 40 0.00 -0.63 4.86
N PRO A 41 -0.46 -0.32 6.09
CA PRO A 41 0.43 -0.03 7.22
C PRO A 41 0.79 -1.30 8.01
N THR A 42 0.66 -2.48 7.40
CA THR A 42 0.68 -3.78 8.10
C THR A 42 1.94 -4.02 8.90
N ALA A 43 3.10 -3.60 8.40
CA ALA A 43 4.37 -3.73 9.12
C ALA A 43 4.37 -3.00 10.48
N ALA A 44 3.60 -1.91 10.61
CA ALA A 44 3.44 -1.13 11.83
C ALA A 44 2.24 -1.59 12.69
N GLY A 45 1.57 -2.70 12.37
CA GLY A 45 0.34 -3.13 13.03
C GLY A 45 0.47 -3.35 14.55
N GLN A 46 1.65 -3.76 15.01
CA GLN A 46 1.96 -3.97 16.43
C GLN A 46 2.40 -2.68 17.17
N GLU A 47 2.56 -1.56 16.47
CA GLU A 47 3.07 -0.30 17.04
C GLU A 47 1.95 0.60 17.61
N GLY A 48 0.69 0.17 17.49
CA GLY A 48 -0.49 0.88 17.96
C GLY A 48 -1.05 1.91 16.98
N GLU A 49 -2.30 2.33 17.23
CA GLU A 49 -3.11 3.14 16.30
C GLU A 49 -2.50 4.48 15.91
N THR A 50 -1.78 5.12 16.84
CA THR A 50 -1.06 6.35 16.53
C THR A 50 -0.02 6.14 15.42
N SER A 51 0.71 5.01 15.44
CA SER A 51 1.77 4.72 14.48
C SER A 51 1.19 4.31 13.12
N TRP A 52 0.38 3.25 13.07
CA TRP A 52 -0.17 2.78 11.79
C TRP A 52 -1.13 3.82 11.17
N GLY A 53 -1.88 4.56 11.99
CA GLY A 53 -2.74 5.64 11.52
C GLY A 53 -1.95 6.82 10.94
N ARG A 54 -0.73 7.08 11.43
CA ARG A 54 0.18 8.07 10.83
C ARG A 54 0.61 7.64 9.44
N TRP A 55 0.99 6.37 9.25
CA TRP A 55 1.37 5.85 7.94
C TRP A 55 0.25 5.96 6.91
N MET A 56 -0.99 5.66 7.30
CA MET A 56 -2.16 5.82 6.44
C MET A 56 -2.34 7.28 5.99
N ARG A 57 -2.27 8.23 6.93
CA ARG A 57 -2.40 9.66 6.61
C ARG A 57 -1.27 10.15 5.69
N MET A 58 -0.04 9.71 5.93
CA MET A 58 1.11 10.07 5.11
C MET A 58 0.97 9.52 3.68
N GLY A 59 0.63 8.24 3.52
CA GLY A 59 0.43 7.61 2.22
C GLY A 59 -0.70 8.26 1.43
N GLU A 60 -1.84 8.55 2.08
CA GLU A 60 -2.94 9.28 1.43
C GLU A 60 -2.53 10.68 0.98
N ALA A 61 -1.85 11.46 1.84
CA ALA A 61 -1.43 12.81 1.49
C ALA A 61 -0.44 12.81 0.32
N HIS A 62 0.53 11.89 0.34
CA HIS A 62 1.55 11.76 -0.68
C HIS A 62 0.96 11.43 -2.05
N PHE A 63 0.24 10.31 -2.17
CA PHE A 63 -0.27 9.86 -3.46
C PHE A 63 -1.42 10.73 -3.99
N LYS A 64 -2.25 11.35 -3.12
CA LYS A 64 -3.20 12.38 -3.56
C LYS A 64 -2.45 13.58 -4.15
N GLY A 65 -1.34 14.00 -3.53
CA GLY A 65 -0.46 15.05 -4.04
C GLY A 65 0.20 14.70 -5.39
N LEU A 66 0.33 13.42 -5.72
CA LEU A 66 0.80 12.93 -7.02
C LEU A 66 -0.33 12.71 -8.04
N GLY A 67 -1.58 13.03 -7.68
CA GLY A 67 -2.73 12.96 -8.59
C GLY A 67 -3.40 11.59 -8.67
N ALA A 68 -3.19 10.70 -7.71
CA ALA A 68 -3.83 9.39 -7.64
C ALA A 68 -5.12 9.41 -6.79
N GLU A 69 -6.00 8.44 -7.04
CA GLU A 69 -7.07 8.05 -6.11
C GLU A 69 -6.47 7.10 -5.07
N VAL A 70 -6.57 7.43 -3.78
CA VAL A 70 -5.84 6.70 -2.73
C VAL A 70 -6.77 6.20 -1.66
N ARG A 71 -6.58 4.94 -1.25
CA ARG A 71 -7.20 4.35 -0.06
C ARG A 71 -6.12 3.75 0.83
N SER A 72 -6.14 4.08 2.11
CA SER A 72 -5.40 3.32 3.11
C SER A 72 -6.32 2.29 3.75
N LEU A 73 -5.88 1.04 3.83
CA LEU A 73 -6.65 -0.03 4.48
C LEU A 73 -6.01 -0.36 5.83
N PRO A 74 -6.75 -0.39 6.94
CA PRO A 74 -6.22 -0.72 8.26
C PRO A 74 -6.00 -2.25 8.42
N ILE A 75 -5.31 -2.86 7.46
CA ILE A 75 -4.88 -4.25 7.53
C ILE A 75 -3.66 -4.29 8.44
N ILE A 76 -3.92 -4.40 9.75
CA ILE A 76 -2.89 -4.33 10.80
C ILE A 76 -2.67 -5.66 11.52
N ASP A 77 -3.52 -6.65 11.28
CA ASP A 77 -3.41 -7.99 11.85
C ASP A 77 -3.97 -9.05 10.88
N ARG A 78 -3.83 -10.32 11.26
CA ARG A 78 -4.27 -11.47 10.44
C ARG A 78 -5.77 -11.45 10.18
N ALA A 79 -6.57 -11.05 11.16
CA ALA A 79 -8.03 -11.02 11.02
C ALA A 79 -8.45 -10.00 9.96
N ALA A 80 -7.86 -8.80 9.99
CA ALA A 80 -8.06 -7.78 8.98
C ALA A 80 -7.52 -8.21 7.59
N ALA A 81 -6.40 -8.94 7.56
CA ALA A 81 -5.82 -9.44 6.31
C ALA A 81 -6.68 -10.51 5.62
N ASP A 82 -7.51 -11.24 6.37
CA ASP A 82 -8.46 -12.24 5.86
C ASP A 82 -9.88 -11.70 5.66
N ASP A 83 -10.12 -10.42 5.94
CA ASP A 83 -11.44 -9.83 5.83
C ASP A 83 -11.87 -9.69 4.35
N PRO A 84 -13.02 -10.28 3.93
CA PRO A 84 -13.55 -10.14 2.57
C PRO A 84 -13.71 -8.71 2.08
N GLN A 85 -13.93 -7.75 2.99
CA GLN A 85 -14.27 -6.38 2.62
C GLN A 85 -13.15 -5.68 1.84
N TYR A 86 -11.90 -6.14 1.96
CA TYR A 86 -10.74 -5.51 1.32
C TYR A 86 -10.35 -6.12 -0.03
N VAL A 87 -10.85 -7.31 -0.37
CA VAL A 87 -10.44 -8.07 -1.56
C VAL A 87 -10.70 -7.26 -2.83
N ASP A 88 -11.93 -6.77 -3.05
CA ASP A 88 -12.29 -6.00 -4.24
C ASP A 88 -11.45 -4.71 -4.38
N ILE A 89 -11.10 -4.08 -3.26
CA ILE A 89 -10.29 -2.85 -3.27
C ILE A 89 -8.85 -3.16 -3.71
N LEU A 90 -8.28 -4.27 -3.25
CA LEU A 90 -6.92 -4.70 -3.57
C LEU A 90 -6.80 -5.19 -5.01
N GLU A 91 -7.75 -6.01 -5.49
CA GLU A 91 -7.78 -6.53 -6.86
C GLU A 91 -7.88 -5.42 -7.92
N HIS A 92 -8.46 -4.27 -7.57
CA HIS A 92 -8.62 -3.12 -8.45
C HIS A 92 -7.60 -2.00 -8.23
N ALA A 93 -6.57 -2.24 -7.42
CA ALA A 93 -5.47 -1.30 -7.23
C ALA A 93 -4.52 -1.33 -8.45
N ASP A 94 -4.10 -0.16 -8.91
CA ASP A 94 -3.04 -0.05 -9.93
C ASP A 94 -1.64 -0.05 -9.25
N LEU A 95 -1.56 0.30 -7.96
CA LEU A 95 -0.36 0.24 -7.13
C LEU A 95 -0.72 -0.10 -5.69
N ILE A 96 -0.03 -1.08 -5.10
CA ILE A 96 -0.13 -1.40 -3.67
C ILE A 96 1.21 -1.03 -3.01
N TYR A 97 1.14 -0.28 -1.91
CA TYR A 97 2.31 0.21 -1.17
C TYR A 97 2.29 -0.31 0.27
N PHE A 98 3.34 -1.03 0.67
CA PHE A 98 3.55 -1.46 2.05
C PHE A 98 4.47 -0.47 2.77
N SER A 99 3.98 0.22 3.80
CA SER A 99 4.84 1.14 4.58
C SER A 99 5.78 0.39 5.52
N GLY A 100 6.76 1.10 6.07
CA GLY A 100 7.73 0.56 7.02
C GLY A 100 7.14 0.09 8.35
N GLY A 101 7.97 -0.66 9.10
CA GLY A 101 7.64 -1.28 10.38
C GLY A 101 8.41 -2.59 10.54
N ASN A 102 7.81 -3.60 11.15
CA ASN A 102 8.38 -4.93 11.32
C ASN A 102 8.15 -5.82 10.06
N PRO A 103 9.20 -6.17 9.30
CA PRO A 103 9.05 -6.99 8.09
C PRO A 103 8.64 -8.44 8.37
N PHE A 104 9.01 -8.99 9.54
CA PHE A 104 8.60 -10.35 9.92
C PHE A 104 7.10 -10.37 10.20
N TYR A 105 6.59 -9.37 10.91
CA TYR A 105 5.15 -9.24 11.17
C TYR A 105 4.36 -9.00 9.88
N LEU A 106 4.86 -8.17 8.97
CA LEU A 106 4.27 -7.99 7.64
C LEU A 106 4.09 -9.34 6.91
N PHE A 107 5.16 -10.13 6.86
CA PHE A 107 5.15 -11.45 6.24
C PHE A 107 4.17 -12.40 6.93
N GLU A 108 4.26 -12.55 8.26
CA GLU A 108 3.37 -13.44 9.02
C GLU A 108 1.91 -13.04 8.94
N THR A 109 1.60 -11.76 8.75
CA THR A 109 0.21 -11.27 8.65
C THR A 109 -0.36 -11.53 7.25
N LEU A 110 0.42 -11.26 6.20
CA LEU A 110 -0.07 -11.35 4.82
C LEU A 110 0.09 -12.74 4.21
N ASN A 111 1.09 -13.52 4.59
CA ASN A 111 1.37 -14.79 3.93
C ASN A 111 0.15 -15.74 3.96
N GLY A 112 -0.38 -16.09 2.78
CA GLY A 112 -1.58 -16.93 2.65
C GLY A 112 -2.89 -16.28 3.11
N SER A 113 -2.92 -14.95 3.28
CA SER A 113 -4.16 -14.23 3.55
C SER A 113 -4.89 -13.87 2.27
N ARG A 114 -6.18 -13.55 2.39
CA ARG A 114 -6.98 -13.07 1.25
C ARG A 114 -6.47 -11.75 0.69
N ALA A 115 -5.97 -10.86 1.55
CA ALA A 115 -5.34 -9.61 1.11
C ALA A 115 -4.08 -9.86 0.27
N TRP A 116 -3.28 -10.88 0.61
CA TRP A 116 -2.10 -11.24 -0.18
C TRP A 116 -2.46 -11.92 -1.50
N GLU A 117 -3.49 -12.76 -1.52
CA GLU A 117 -4.00 -13.34 -2.77
C GLU A 117 -4.51 -12.26 -3.72
N ALA A 118 -5.22 -11.25 -3.20
CA ALA A 118 -5.75 -10.13 -3.97
C ALA A 118 -4.68 -9.14 -4.47
N ALA A 119 -3.50 -9.10 -3.84
CA ALA A 119 -2.43 -8.16 -4.15
C ALA A 119 -1.43 -8.65 -5.21
N GLN A 120 -1.59 -9.87 -5.72
CA GLN A 120 -0.66 -10.54 -6.66
C GLN A 120 -0.89 -10.19 -8.13
#